data_AF-A0A1Q6R3Q8-F1
#
_entry.id   AF-A0A1Q6R3Q8-F1
#
_cell.length_a   1.000
_cell.length_b   1.000
_cell.length_c   1.000
_cell.angle_alpha   90.00
_cell.angle_beta   90.00
_cell.angle_gamma   90.00
#
_symmetry.space_group_name_H-M   'P 1'
#
loop_
_entity.id
_entity.type
_entity.pdbx_description
1 polymer ?
#
loop_
_entity_poly.entity_id
_entity_poly.type
_entity_poly.pdbx_seq_one_letter_code
_entity_poly.pdbx_strand_id
1 'polypeptide(L)'
;MARKRSHEIKVRLNDDELKNFVARLEKYQLSRQYFLRTCAMGIPVVPPEYLQQIYAELHHQGVNINQIAKALNSKSDCSDEYVHQIKEAQKAWQQLNQLLRKRL
;
A
#
# COMPACT_ATOMS: atom_id res chain seq x y z
N MET A 1 -3.11 34.01 -3.80
CA MET A 1 -3.69 32.66 -4.03
C MET A 1 -4.48 32.24 -2.79
N ALA A 2 -5.74 31.84 -2.95
CA ALA A 2 -6.54 31.38 -1.81
C ALA A 2 -5.98 30.06 -1.24
N ARG A 3 -6.01 29.91 0.10
CA ARG A 3 -5.53 28.70 0.78
C ARG A 3 -6.41 27.50 0.40
N LYS A 4 -5.83 26.45 -0.19
CA LYS A 4 -6.53 25.22 -0.60
C LYS A 4 -7.30 24.52 0.54
N ARG A 5 -6.92 24.77 1.80
CA ARG A 5 -7.58 24.24 3.01
C ARG A 5 -7.87 25.39 3.96
N SER A 6 -9.05 25.99 3.82
CA SER A 6 -9.50 27.17 4.57
C SER A 6 -10.31 26.85 5.83
N HIS A 7 -10.91 25.65 5.91
CA HIS A 7 -11.75 25.25 7.05
C HIS A 7 -10.92 24.60 8.17
N GLU A 8 -11.22 24.95 9.42
CA GLU A 8 -10.59 24.42 10.62
C GLU A 8 -11.64 23.71 11.50
N ILE A 9 -11.24 22.59 12.11
CA ILE A 9 -12.05 21.83 13.06
C ILE A 9 -11.25 21.72 14.35
N LYS A 10 -11.85 22.15 15.47
CA LYS A 10 -11.25 22.03 16.82
C LYS A 10 -11.93 20.88 17.56
N VAL A 11 -11.11 20.01 18.16
CA VAL A 11 -11.56 18.88 18.98
C VAL A 11 -10.91 18.99 20.35
N ARG A 12 -11.71 18.86 21.40
CA ARG A 12 -11.21 18.75 22.78
C ARG A 12 -11.11 17.27 23.12
N LEU A 13 -9.99 16.87 23.71
CA LEU A 13 -9.73 15.51 24.15
C LEU A 13 -9.37 15.55 25.64
N ASN A 14 -9.78 14.53 26.37
CA ASN A 14 -9.20 14.25 27.69
C ASN A 14 -7.82 13.58 27.56
N ASP A 15 -7.16 13.34 28.69
CA ASP A 15 -5.78 12.82 28.70
C ASP A 15 -5.67 11.41 28.08
N ASP A 16 -6.63 10.52 28.36
CA ASP A 16 -6.64 9.16 27.82
C ASP A 16 -6.91 9.15 26.31
N GLU A 17 -7.84 9.98 25.84
CA GLU A 17 -8.13 10.16 24.42
C GLU A 17 -6.92 10.73 23.68
N LEU A 18 -6.24 11.72 24.25
CA LEU A 18 -5.04 12.31 23.67
C LEU A 18 -3.91 11.27 23.58
N LYS A 19 -3.69 10.50 24.65
CA LYS A 19 -2.68 9.43 24.68
C LYS A 19 -2.95 8.39 23.60
N ASN A 20 -4.19 7.93 23.49
CA ASN A 20 -4.60 6.98 22.46
C ASN A 20 -4.44 7.56 21.04
N PHE A 21 -4.75 8.83 20.86
CA PHE A 21 -4.60 9.51 19.57
C PHE A 21 -3.12 9.59 19.15
N VAL A 22 -2.24 10.02 20.06
CA VAL A 22 -0.80 10.10 19.79
C VAL A 22 -0.20 8.73 19.48
N ALA A 23 -0.51 7.72 20.30
CA ALA A 23 -0.02 6.36 20.08
C ALA A 23 -0.43 5.79 18.70
N ARG A 24 -1.65 6.09 18.25
CA ARG A 24 -2.09 5.74 16.88
C ARG A 24 -1.24 6.46 15.84
N LEU A 25 -1.03 7.77 15.95
CA LEU A 25 -0.25 8.52 14.97
C LEU A 25 1.19 8.02 14.83
N GLU A 26 1.82 7.66 15.94
CA GLU A 26 3.15 7.04 15.95
C GLU A 26 3.13 5.69 15.23
N LYS A 27 2.15 4.84 15.57
CA LYS A 27 1.98 3.53 14.94
C LYS A 27 1.77 3.64 13.42
N TYR A 28 0.96 4.59 12.97
CA TYR A 28 0.67 4.78 11.54
C TYR A 28 1.73 5.62 10.82
N GLN A 29 2.64 6.27 11.54
CA GLN A 29 3.63 7.22 11.01
C GLN A 29 2.98 8.37 10.20
N LEU A 30 1.81 8.85 10.67
CA LEU A 30 1.03 9.88 9.99
C LEU A 30 1.00 11.19 10.78
N SER A 31 0.94 12.32 10.07
CA SER A 31 0.65 13.60 10.72
C SER A 31 -0.80 13.64 11.21
N ARG A 32 -1.04 14.34 12.32
CA ARG A 32 -2.38 14.58 12.91
C ARG A 32 -3.42 14.97 11.87
N GLN A 33 -3.08 15.98 11.05
CA GLN A 33 -4.00 16.51 10.05
C GLN A 33 -4.25 15.51 8.91
N TYR A 34 -3.25 14.73 8.51
CA TYR A 34 -3.45 13.71 7.49
C TYR A 34 -4.36 12.61 8.02
N PHE A 35 -4.06 12.06 9.20
CA PHE A 35 -4.87 11.03 9.84
C PHE A 35 -6.35 11.45 9.97
N LEU A 36 -6.62 12.64 10.51
CA LEU A 36 -7.99 13.13 10.68
C LEU A 36 -8.72 13.30 9.34
N ARG A 37 -8.03 13.78 8.30
CA ARG A 37 -8.63 13.88 6.96
C ARG A 37 -8.93 12.51 6.37
N THR A 38 -8.02 11.55 6.51
CA THR A 38 -8.20 10.18 6.03
C THR A 38 -9.40 9.52 6.72
N CYS A 39 -9.52 9.70 8.05
CA CYS A 39 -10.69 9.26 8.80
C CYS A 39 -11.98 9.95 8.33
N ALA A 40 -11.98 11.28 8.13
CA ALA A 40 -13.15 12.02 7.67
C ALA A 40 -13.59 11.62 6.25
N MET A 41 -12.67 11.11 5.41
CA MET A 41 -12.96 10.59 4.08
C MET A 41 -13.40 9.11 4.09
N GLY A 42 -13.45 8.45 5.25
CA GLY A 42 -13.78 7.03 5.35
C GLY A 42 -12.72 6.09 4.78
N ILE A 43 -11.51 6.59 4.53
CA ILE A 43 -10.42 5.79 3.99
C ILE A 43 -9.80 4.97 5.14
N PRO A 44 -9.66 3.64 4.99
CA PRO A 44 -9.05 2.81 6.01
C PRO A 44 -7.59 3.20 6.22
N VAL A 45 -7.23 3.51 7.47
CA VAL A 45 -5.84 3.76 7.86
C VAL A 45 -5.22 2.43 8.25
N VAL A 46 -4.29 1.94 7.43
CA VAL A 46 -3.61 0.65 7.65
C VAL A 46 -2.20 0.91 8.20
N PRO A 47 -1.78 0.27 9.30
CA PRO A 47 -0.43 0.44 9.81
C PRO A 47 0.62 -0.10 8.83
N PRO A 48 1.80 0.53 8.69
CA PRO A 48 2.85 0.09 7.76
C PRO A 48 3.27 -1.37 7.93
N GLU A 49 3.24 -1.88 9.17
CA GLU A 49 3.52 -3.30 9.50
C GLU A 49 2.65 -4.28 8.71
N TYR A 50 1.38 -3.95 8.44
CA TYR A 50 0.49 -4.81 7.64
C TYR A 50 0.78 -4.76 6.14
N LEU A 51 1.55 -3.77 5.68
CA LEU A 51 1.94 -3.64 4.28
C LEU A 51 3.27 -4.31 3.98
N GLN A 52 4.08 -4.68 4.98
CA GLN A 52 5.41 -5.28 4.76
C GLN A 52 5.37 -6.53 3.90
N GLN A 53 4.40 -7.43 4.15
CA GLN A 53 4.24 -8.65 3.36
C GLN A 53 3.92 -8.32 1.89
N ILE A 54 3.03 -7.35 1.66
CA ILE A 54 2.66 -6.88 0.33
C ILE A 54 3.85 -6.24 -0.38
N TYR A 55 4.65 -5.44 0.33
CA TYR A 55 5.88 -4.85 -0.23
C TYR A 55 6.90 -5.91 -0.63
N ALA A 56 7.09 -6.94 0.20
CA ALA A 56 8.01 -8.03 -0.11
C ALA A 56 7.56 -8.81 -1.36
N GLU A 57 6.27 -9.14 -1.45
CA GLU A 57 5.72 -9.80 -2.64
C GLU A 57 5.85 -8.93 -3.90
N LEU A 58 5.53 -7.63 -3.82
CA LEU A 58 5.71 -6.70 -4.94
C LEU A 58 7.16 -6.58 -5.38
N HIS A 59 8.10 -6.54 -4.43
CA HIS A 59 9.53 -6.53 -4.74
C HIS A 59 9.94 -7.80 -5.49
N HIS A 60 9.51 -8.97 -5.00
CA HIS A 60 9.77 -10.26 -5.64
C HIS A 60 9.24 -10.31 -7.07
N GLN A 61 8.01 -9.84 -7.29
CA GLN A 61 7.44 -9.74 -8.65
C GLN A 61 8.24 -8.77 -9.54
N GLY A 62 8.70 -7.64 -9.00
CA GLY A 62 9.55 -6.70 -9.72
C GLY A 62 10.90 -7.31 -10.14
N VAL A 63 11.51 -8.14 -9.28
CA VAL A 63 12.74 -8.87 -9.59
C VAL A 63 12.52 -9.84 -10.76
N ASN A 64 11.44 -10.63 -10.72
CA ASN A 64 11.09 -11.57 -11.80
C ASN A 64 10.90 -10.86 -13.14
N ILE A 65 10.14 -9.75 -13.15
CA ILE A 65 9.93 -8.94 -14.37
C ILE A 65 11.26 -8.42 -14.91
N ASN A 66 12.17 -7.97 -14.04
CA ASN A 66 13.49 -7.48 -14.45
C ASN A 66 14.37 -8.60 -15.03
N GLN A 67 14.27 -9.83 -14.52
CA GLN A 67 14.98 -10.99 -15.07
C GLN A 67 14.47 -11.33 -16.47
N ILE A 68 13.15 -11.36 -16.67
CA ILE A 68 12.52 -11.59 -17.98
C ILE A 68 12.95 -10.50 -18.97
N ALA A 69 12.91 -9.23 -18.57
CA ALA A 69 13.32 -8.12 -19.43
C ALA A 69 14.79 -8.23 -19.87
N LYS A 70 15.70 -8.60 -18.95
CA LYS A 70 17.11 -8.83 -19.28
C LYS A 70 17.28 -9.98 -20.26
N ALA A 71 16.58 -11.10 -20.05
CA ALA A 71 16.64 -12.28 -20.92
C ALA A 71 16.14 -11.99 -22.35
N LEU A 72 15.04 -11.24 -22.48
CA LEU A 72 14.53 -10.80 -23.78
C LEU A 72 15.54 -9.87 -24.48
N ASN A 73 16.13 -8.93 -23.74
CA ASN A 73 17.12 -8.01 -24.29
C ASN A 73 18.41 -8.71 -24.74
N SER A 74 18.79 -9.82 -24.10
CA SER A 74 19.96 -10.62 -24.48
C SER A 74 19.72 -11.60 -25.64
N LYS A 75 18.50 -11.65 -26.23
CA LYS A 75 18.09 -12.66 -27.23
C LYS A 75 18.31 -14.11 -26.77
N SER A 76 18.38 -14.34 -25.47
CA SER A 76 18.41 -15.69 -24.91
C SER A 76 17.04 -16.33 -25.10
N ASP A 77 17.04 -17.62 -25.45
CA ASP A 77 15.79 -18.38 -25.64
C ASP A 77 14.93 -18.31 -24.37
N CYS A 78 13.63 -18.10 -24.56
CA CYS A 78 12.67 -18.02 -23.48
C CYS A 78 12.52 -19.41 -22.85
N SER A 79 13.25 -19.66 -21.75
CA SER A 79 13.17 -20.91 -21.00
C SER A 79 11.81 -21.06 -20.30
N ASP A 80 11.42 -22.31 -20.02
CA ASP A 80 10.19 -22.65 -19.28
C ASP A 80 10.09 -21.96 -17.91
N GLU A 81 11.23 -21.59 -17.32
CA GLU A 81 11.33 -20.87 -16.07
C GLU A 81 10.71 -19.46 -16.15
N TYR A 82 10.89 -18.75 -17.27
CA TYR A 82 10.28 -17.43 -17.46
C TYR A 82 8.76 -17.53 -17.65
N VAL A 83 8.30 -18.54 -18.37
CA VAL A 83 6.86 -18.82 -18.52
C VAL A 83 6.23 -19.11 -17.16
N HIS A 84 6.92 -19.85 -16.30
CA HIS A 84 6.49 -20.10 -14.93
C HIS A 84 6.41 -18.81 -14.10
N GLN A 85 7.45 -17.96 -14.15
CA GLN A 85 7.44 -16.67 -13.43
C GLN A 85 6.29 -15.75 -13.87
N ILE A 86 5.96 -15.72 -15.17
CA ILE A 86 4.83 -14.93 -15.69
C ILE A 86 3.48 -15.47 -15.18
N LYS A 87 3.31 -16.80 -15.14
CA LYS A 87 2.07 -17.43 -14.63
C LYS A 87 1.85 -17.13 -13.16
N GLU A 88 2.91 -17.17 -12.35
CA GLU A 88 2.82 -16.83 -10.92
C GLU A 88 2.45 -15.34 -10.71
N ALA A 89 3.03 -14.43 -11.49
CA ALA A 89 2.65 -13.02 -11.47
C ALA A 89 1.17 -12.80 -11.84
N GLN A 90 0.68 -13.50 -12.88
CA GLN A 90 -0.73 -13.44 -13.28
C GLN A 90 -1.66 -13.98 -12.19
N LYS A 91 -1.28 -15.06 -11.51
CA LYS A 91 -2.07 -15.67 -10.43
C LYS A 91 -2.17 -14.73 -9.22
N ALA A 92 -1.06 -14.12 -8.80
CA ALA A 92 -1.05 -13.13 -7.74
C ALA A 92 -1.95 -11.92 -8.08
N TRP A 93 -1.92 -11.45 -9.33
CA TRP A 93 -2.79 -10.38 -9.81
C TRP A 93 -4.27 -10.75 -9.81
N GLN A 94 -4.62 -11.98 -10.19
CA GLN A 94 -6.00 -12.47 -10.14
C GLN A 94 -6.53 -12.55 -8.71
N GLN A 95 -5.73 -13.07 -7.77
CA GLN A 95 -6.09 -13.14 -6.35
C GLN A 95 -6.30 -11.75 -5.75
N LEU A 96 -5.41 -10.81 -6.04
CA LEU A 96 -5.54 -9.42 -5.59
C LEU A 96 -6.85 -8.78 -6.11
N ASN A 97 -7.14 -8.95 -7.40
CA ASN A 97 -8.39 -8.43 -7.99
C ASN A 97 -9.65 -9.04 -7.37
N GLN A 98 -9.62 -10.33 -7.03
CA GLN A 98 -10.75 -10.96 -6.33
C GLN A 98 -10.96 -10.37 -4.94
N LEU A 99 -9.89 -10.10 -4.19
CA LEU A 99 -9.97 -9.48 -2.87
C LEU A 99 -10.47 -8.04 -2.92
N LEU A 100 -10.00 -7.26 -3.90
CA LEU A 100 -10.43 -5.88 -4.11
C LEU A 100 -11.90 -5.80 -4.52
N ARG A 101 -12.38 -6.72 -5.36
CA ARG A 101 -13.80 -6.81 -5.75
C ARG A 101 -14.74 -7.20 -4.62
N LYS A 102 -14.27 -7.92 -3.59
CA LYS A 102 -15.08 -8.29 -2.42
C LYS A 102 -15.18 -7.18 -1.36
N ARG A 103 -14.40 -6.11 -1.49
CA ARG A 103 -14.37 -4.97 -0.56
C ARG A 103 -15.08 -3.71 -1.09
N LEU A 104 -15.60 -3.76 -2.32
CA LEU A 104 -16.49 -2.78 -2.93
C LEU A 104 -17.92 -3.33 -2.93
#